data_AF-X6PC86-F1
#
_entry.id   AF-X6PC86-F1
#
_cell.length_a   1.000
_cell.length_b   1.000
_cell.length_c   1.000
_cell.angle_alpha   90.00
_cell.angle_beta   90.00
_cell.angle_gamma   90.00
#
_symmetry.space_group_name_H-M   'P 1'
#
loop_
_entity.id
_entity.type
_entity.pdbx_description
1 polymer ?
#
loop_
_entity_poly.entity_id
_entity_poly.type
_entity_poly.pdbx_seq_one_letter_code
_entity_poly.pdbx_strand_id
1 'polypeptide(L)'
;MGIDALKIFFLSVNMILSNRFEKKCEQLLEKKKRGKKKILAYIYSGKSMSKLQQKNTDEEVFQQMCEILREKGNVKGLEFLTLKTFAHDTRGLCSLLSRLPGEEICRIPLEYCLTDYDIDNNTVLKPIWQKHPELAQTPINRFILLFYKEYIKPSKEFYRHWFSLFSKDLSSYSINWSTAELKACGVLCPIQRLTVEVSVWIHKTHQQLKPIVEEFPNIFGEEGVKAFDIDMVRFLCMSCRSRGCRLLIEKSTDKKSDNESKDKDKDKGKENENEKEKENDNEQPIDMSNYHHCFIPIGDFGNHKIGANALKQYQQRFEQRRHVNFSDDNQFANYMSFNKQLMKQKFFEFDKATQHVIIRAQEMIVHGGEVCYEYTAAPNWELLCNFGFALEWNEFDRIIVSCVFDNSNVKRLRKELEILTKMGMSQFLRELDDEHGGKKYSLAVGLTLHDSVPNVLLIANRIKLLSDRQLDSWTQQQIAQMDKIITRKDKINQSKTQAHNDATAKDQSQEEERMNDEMLINQVASSSLSDDNELMKLEELKSIEYIILKNLKQSMIELKSHYQSTKPNIDPRELKHKEVLIVYQSIRRIIFKTIQTLDEKLNDLNIDSGNK
;
A
#
# COMPACT_ATOMS: atom_id res chain seq x y z
N MET A 1 -15.55 34.54 -43.92
CA MET A 1 -15.77 34.84 -42.49
C MET A 1 -14.86 33.94 -41.67
N GLY A 2 -13.64 34.43 -41.44
CA GLY A 2 -12.47 33.64 -41.06
C GLY A 2 -12.18 33.64 -39.56
N ILE A 3 -11.07 32.97 -39.22
CA ILE A 3 -10.47 32.66 -37.92
C ILE A 3 -10.71 33.69 -36.79
N ASP A 4 -10.83 34.98 -37.11
CA ASP A 4 -11.11 36.04 -36.13
C ASP A 4 -12.50 35.93 -35.48
N ALA A 5 -13.51 35.47 -36.22
CA ALA A 5 -14.83 35.21 -35.63
C ALA A 5 -14.80 34.04 -34.64
N LEU A 6 -13.90 33.06 -34.85
CA LEU A 6 -13.71 31.93 -33.95
C LEU A 6 -12.90 32.35 -32.71
N LYS A 7 -11.85 33.16 -32.87
CA LYS A 7 -11.10 33.74 -31.75
C LYS A 7 -11.98 34.63 -30.88
N ILE A 8 -12.82 35.48 -31.49
CA ILE A 8 -13.78 36.34 -30.78
C ILE A 8 -14.82 35.47 -30.07
N PHE A 9 -15.31 34.39 -30.68
CA PHE A 9 -16.23 33.46 -30.03
C PHE A 9 -15.60 32.76 -28.82
N PHE A 10 -14.38 32.23 -28.94
CA PHE A 10 -13.67 31.60 -27.82
C PHE A 10 -13.33 32.60 -26.71
N LEU A 11 -12.85 33.80 -27.04
CA LEU A 11 -12.62 34.87 -26.06
C LEU A 11 -13.92 35.27 -25.36
N SER A 12 -15.02 35.42 -26.10
CA SER A 12 -16.32 35.78 -25.54
C SER A 12 -16.88 34.70 -24.61
N VAL A 13 -16.77 33.42 -24.99
CA VAL A 13 -17.20 32.29 -24.17
C VAL A 13 -16.36 32.17 -22.91
N ASN A 14 -15.03 32.30 -23.01
CA ASN A 14 -14.13 32.25 -21.85
C ASN A 14 -14.39 33.43 -20.90
N MET A 15 -14.61 34.63 -21.44
CA MET A 15 -14.90 35.83 -20.65
C MET A 15 -16.28 35.79 -19.99
N ILE A 16 -17.29 35.19 -20.64
CA ILE A 16 -18.64 35.00 -20.04
C ILE A 16 -18.61 33.92 -18.95
N LEU A 17 -17.85 32.83 -19.15
CA LEU A 17 -17.71 31.76 -18.17
C LEU A 17 -16.89 32.22 -16.94
N SER A 18 -15.78 32.93 -17.14
CA SER A 18 -14.99 33.52 -16.04
C SER A 18 -15.79 34.55 -15.25
N ASN A 19 -16.50 35.48 -15.91
CA ASN A 19 -17.33 36.47 -15.21
C ASN A 19 -18.51 35.85 -14.45
N ARG A 20 -19.12 34.77 -14.97
CA ARG A 20 -20.20 34.05 -14.26
C ARG A 20 -19.68 33.24 -13.09
N PHE A 21 -18.46 32.70 -13.21
CA PHE A 21 -17.79 31.96 -12.14
C PHE A 21 -17.35 32.90 -11.01
N GLU A 22 -16.68 34.01 -11.33
CA GLU A 22 -16.27 35.03 -10.36
C GLU A 22 -17.47 35.62 -9.61
N LYS A 23 -18.55 36.03 -10.31
CA LYS A 23 -19.77 36.52 -9.64
C LYS A 23 -20.39 35.49 -8.71
N LYS A 24 -20.30 34.19 -9.03
CA LYS A 24 -20.85 33.13 -8.19
C LYS A 24 -19.95 32.86 -6.97
N CYS A 25 -18.63 32.95 -7.14
CA CYS A 25 -17.68 32.92 -6.04
C CYS A 25 -17.82 34.12 -5.11
N GLU A 26 -18.01 35.33 -5.64
CA GLU A 26 -18.29 36.54 -4.86
C GLU A 26 -19.61 36.44 -4.08
N GLN A 27 -20.68 35.92 -4.69
CA GLN A 27 -21.96 35.68 -4.01
C GLN A 27 -21.85 34.65 -2.89
N LEU A 28 -21.04 33.59 -3.07
CA LEU A 28 -20.77 32.58 -2.04
C LEU A 28 -19.91 33.15 -0.92
N LEU A 29 -18.91 33.97 -1.25
CA LEU A 29 -18.07 34.69 -0.28
C LEU A 29 -18.88 35.73 0.51
N GLU A 30 -19.82 36.44 -0.12
CA GLU A 30 -20.75 37.35 0.57
C GLU A 30 -21.70 36.60 1.51
N LYS A 31 -22.26 35.46 1.09
CA LYS A 31 -23.08 34.61 1.97
C LYS A 31 -22.28 34.13 3.19
N LYS A 32 -21.01 33.77 3.00
CA LYS A 32 -20.10 33.36 4.09
C LYS A 32 -19.75 34.53 5.02
N LYS A 33 -19.56 35.74 4.48
CA LYS A 33 -19.37 36.99 5.27
C LYS A 33 -20.61 37.38 6.07
N ARG A 34 -21.82 37.21 5.52
CA ARG A 34 -23.10 37.44 6.24
C ARG A 34 -23.33 36.40 7.35
N GLY A 35 -22.91 35.15 7.13
CA GLY A 35 -22.88 34.11 8.17
C GLY A 35 -21.93 34.45 9.33
N LYS A 36 -20.70 34.91 9.03
CA LYS A 36 -19.73 35.38 10.04
C LYS A 36 -20.23 36.60 10.83
N LYS A 37 -20.95 37.54 10.21
CA LYS A 37 -21.54 38.69 10.92
C LYS A 37 -22.64 38.31 11.93
N LYS A 38 -23.44 37.27 11.66
CA LYS A 38 -24.42 36.76 12.65
C LYS A 38 -23.75 36.10 13.85
N ILE A 39 -22.64 35.39 13.63
CA ILE A 39 -21.86 34.77 14.69
C ILE A 39 -21.15 35.85 15.54
N LEU A 40 -20.58 36.87 14.92
CA LEU A 40 -19.99 38.02 15.64
C LEU A 40 -21.04 38.81 16.42
N ALA A 41 -22.23 39.06 15.86
CA ALA A 41 -23.33 39.73 16.59
C ALA A 41 -23.83 38.93 17.80
N TYR A 42 -23.76 37.59 17.74
CA TYR A 42 -24.06 36.72 18.87
C TYR A 42 -22.97 36.79 19.96
N ILE A 43 -21.70 36.81 19.57
CA ILE A 43 -20.54 36.98 20.47
C ILE A 43 -20.56 38.33 21.19
N TYR A 44 -20.95 39.42 20.51
CA TYR A 44 -21.04 40.76 21.12
C TYR A 44 -22.32 41.00 21.94
N SER A 45 -23.27 40.06 21.97
CA SER A 45 -24.55 40.25 22.69
C SER A 45 -24.50 40.03 24.20
N GLY A 46 -23.32 39.73 24.78
CA GLY A 46 -23.09 39.77 26.23
C GLY A 46 -23.94 38.80 27.06
N LYS A 47 -24.57 37.79 26.45
CA LYS A 47 -25.32 36.77 27.19
C LYS A 47 -24.37 35.74 27.79
N SER A 48 -24.15 35.89 29.10
CA SER A 48 -23.60 34.94 30.08
C SER A 48 -23.20 33.54 29.53
N MET A 49 -21.90 33.37 29.35
CA MET A 49 -21.21 32.13 29.01
C MET A 49 -20.90 31.32 30.29
N SER A 50 -21.90 30.70 30.90
CA SER A 50 -21.65 29.78 32.03
C SER A 50 -22.07 28.33 31.81
N LYS A 51 -22.63 27.96 30.64
CA LYS A 51 -22.96 26.55 30.32
C LYS A 51 -22.91 26.19 28.81
N LEU A 52 -21.87 26.62 28.09
CA LEU A 52 -21.44 25.93 26.87
C LEU A 52 -19.96 25.60 27.00
N GLN A 53 -19.64 24.42 27.55
CA GLN A 53 -18.43 23.73 27.10
C GLN A 53 -18.70 23.35 25.65
N GLN A 54 -18.35 24.26 24.74
CA GLN A 54 -18.39 24.01 23.31
C GLN A 54 -17.44 22.83 23.10
N LYS A 55 -17.99 21.64 22.83
CA LYS A 55 -17.15 20.50 22.46
C LYS A 55 -16.38 20.94 21.22
N ASN A 56 -15.07 21.07 21.35
CA ASN A 56 -14.20 21.30 20.21
C ASN A 56 -14.53 20.23 19.17
N THR A 57 -14.67 20.65 17.93
CA THR A 57 -14.86 19.72 16.81
C THR A 57 -13.59 18.87 16.65
N ASP A 58 -13.72 17.67 16.10
CA ASP A 58 -12.56 16.81 15.81
C ASP A 58 -11.52 17.52 14.94
N GLU A 59 -11.97 18.37 14.01
CA GLU A 59 -11.09 19.19 13.17
C GLU A 59 -10.26 20.17 14.01
N GLU A 60 -10.88 20.87 14.97
CA GLU A 60 -10.17 21.79 15.88
C GLU A 60 -9.15 21.06 16.76
N VAL A 61 -9.52 19.89 17.30
CA VAL A 61 -8.62 19.06 18.11
C VAL A 61 -7.44 18.56 17.25
N PHE A 62 -7.69 18.18 16.00
CA PHE A 62 -6.64 17.76 15.08
C PHE A 62 -5.70 18.91 14.70
N GLN A 63 -6.22 20.12 14.51
CA GLN A 63 -5.39 21.29 14.24
C GLN A 63 -4.49 21.66 15.44
N GLN A 64 -5.01 21.56 16.67
CA GLN A 64 -4.20 21.71 17.90
C GLN A 64 -3.07 20.68 17.97
N MET A 65 -3.37 19.43 17.61
CA MET A 65 -2.36 18.37 17.53
C MET A 65 -1.27 18.68 16.47
N CYS A 66 -1.67 19.20 15.31
CA CYS A 66 -0.74 19.62 14.26
C CYS A 66 0.10 20.84 14.66
N GLU A 67 -0.46 21.80 15.40
CA GLU A 67 0.27 22.94 15.97
C GLU A 67 1.38 22.48 16.91
N ILE A 68 1.07 21.57 17.84
CA ILE A 68 2.07 21.03 18.77
C ILE A 68 3.23 20.35 18.01
N LEU A 69 2.93 19.55 16.98
CA LEU A 69 3.96 18.89 16.17
C LEU A 69 4.79 19.88 15.34
N ARG A 70 4.19 20.95 14.81
CA ARG A 70 4.92 22.00 14.09
C ARG A 70 5.88 22.75 15.01
N GLU A 71 5.40 23.17 16.17
CA GLU A 71 6.18 24.00 17.09
C GLU A 71 7.27 23.22 17.82
N LYS A 72 6.94 22.03 18.34
CA LYS A 72 7.84 21.25 19.19
C LYS A 72 8.58 20.16 18.42
N GLY A 73 7.94 19.57 17.40
CA GLY A 73 8.52 18.53 16.57
C GLY A 73 9.19 19.03 15.28
N ASN A 74 9.11 20.35 14.98
CA ASN A 74 9.62 20.94 13.74
C ASN A 74 9.14 20.22 12.47
N VAL A 75 7.88 19.75 12.50
CA VAL A 75 7.30 18.97 11.41
C VAL A 75 6.78 19.87 10.30
N LYS A 76 7.19 19.59 9.05
CA LYS A 76 6.69 20.27 7.84
C LYS A 76 5.55 19.47 7.19
N GLY A 77 4.69 20.16 6.45
CA GLY A 77 3.63 19.56 5.63
C GLY A 77 2.28 19.39 6.34
N LEU A 78 2.24 19.55 7.67
CA LEU A 78 1.00 19.45 8.46
C LEU A 78 0.02 20.58 8.14
N GLU A 79 0.50 21.74 7.69
CA GLU A 79 -0.32 22.87 7.24
C GLU A 79 -1.20 22.53 6.03
N PHE A 80 -0.89 21.43 5.33
CA PHE A 80 -1.67 20.93 4.20
C PHE A 80 -2.57 19.76 4.57
N LEU A 81 -2.76 19.47 5.85
CA LEU A 81 -3.60 18.37 6.31
C LEU A 81 -4.78 18.87 7.16
N THR A 82 -5.92 18.24 6.97
CA THR A 82 -7.09 18.42 7.85
C THR A 82 -7.86 17.11 7.99
N LEU A 83 -8.67 16.99 9.04
CA LEU A 83 -9.63 15.90 9.14
C LEU A 83 -10.95 16.29 8.50
N LYS A 84 -11.53 15.34 7.73
CA LYS A 84 -12.87 15.46 7.17
C LYS A 84 -13.64 14.17 7.34
N THR A 85 -14.96 14.28 7.27
CA THR A 85 -15.83 13.13 7.06
C THR A 85 -16.06 12.97 5.57
N PHE A 86 -15.65 11.83 5.02
CA PHE A 86 -15.85 11.45 3.62
C PHE A 86 -17.19 10.72 3.43
N ALA A 87 -17.47 10.28 2.21
CA ALA A 87 -18.66 9.47 1.94
C ALA A 87 -18.69 8.21 2.85
N HIS A 88 -19.89 7.75 3.20
CA HIS A 88 -20.11 6.66 4.17
C HIS A 88 -19.70 6.98 5.61
N ASP A 89 -19.72 8.27 5.99
CA ASP A 89 -19.48 8.76 7.35
C ASP A 89 -18.12 8.35 7.94
N THR A 90 -17.15 8.05 7.08
CA THR A 90 -15.79 7.71 7.49
C THR A 90 -15.00 9.00 7.73
N ARG A 91 -14.50 9.17 8.95
CA ARG A 91 -13.55 10.24 9.25
C ARG A 91 -12.19 9.85 8.69
N GLY A 92 -11.57 10.73 7.91
CA GLY A 92 -10.30 10.48 7.26
C GLY A 92 -9.42 11.73 7.14
N LEU A 93 -8.17 11.51 6.76
CA LEU A 93 -7.20 12.55 6.48
C LEU A 93 -7.43 13.14 5.08
N CYS A 94 -7.51 14.47 4.98
CA CYS A 94 -7.66 15.20 3.73
C CYS A 94 -6.40 16.03 3.46
N SER A 95 -5.86 15.92 2.25
CA SER A 95 -4.74 16.76 1.81
C SER A 95 -5.23 18.02 1.10
N LEU A 96 -4.71 19.18 1.48
CA LEU A 96 -4.87 20.47 0.83
C LEU A 96 -3.79 20.73 -0.23
N LEU A 97 -2.89 19.77 -0.47
CA LEU A 97 -1.90 19.82 -1.52
C LEU A 97 -2.01 18.55 -2.38
N SER A 98 -1.87 18.71 -3.70
CA SER A 98 -1.70 17.54 -4.55
C SER A 98 -0.32 16.90 -4.30
N ARG A 99 -0.25 15.57 -4.34
CA ARG A 99 0.98 14.79 -4.17
C ARG A 99 1.07 13.68 -5.20
N LEU A 100 2.26 13.43 -5.71
CA LEU A 100 2.55 12.25 -6.53
C LEU A 100 2.90 11.04 -5.65
N PRO A 101 2.72 9.80 -6.14
CA PRO A 101 3.15 8.60 -5.42
C PRO A 101 4.62 8.67 -4.99
N GLY A 102 4.91 8.27 -3.74
CA GLY A 102 6.22 8.30 -3.08
C GLY A 102 6.64 9.65 -2.51
N GLU A 103 5.96 10.75 -2.84
CA GLU A 103 6.25 12.06 -2.26
C GLU A 103 5.96 12.07 -0.75
N GLU A 104 6.80 12.76 0.01
CA GLU A 104 6.57 12.96 1.43
C GLU A 104 5.33 13.85 1.67
N ILE A 105 4.43 13.35 2.50
CA ILE A 105 3.28 14.10 3.04
C ILE A 105 3.76 14.92 4.24
N CYS A 106 4.35 14.25 5.23
CA CYS A 106 4.97 14.84 6.41
C CYS A 106 5.94 13.85 7.09
N ARG A 107 6.63 14.30 8.13
CA ARG A 107 7.55 13.48 8.95
C ARG A 107 7.28 13.66 10.42
N ILE A 108 7.07 12.59 11.17
CA ILE A 108 6.74 12.65 12.60
C ILE A 108 7.96 12.23 13.42
N PRO A 109 8.46 13.01 14.39
CA PRO A 109 9.55 12.57 15.24
C PRO A 109 9.15 11.30 15.99
N LEU A 110 10.05 10.32 16.09
CA LEU A 110 9.77 9.02 16.70
C LEU A 110 9.24 9.15 18.14
N GLU A 111 9.68 10.18 18.88
CA GLU A 111 9.23 10.45 20.24
C GLU A 111 7.74 10.85 20.38
N TYR A 112 7.07 11.20 19.27
CA TYR A 112 5.63 11.45 19.21
C TYR A 112 4.84 10.24 18.70
N CYS A 113 5.52 9.20 18.21
CA CYS A 113 4.91 7.92 17.91
C CYS A 113 4.79 7.11 19.21
N LEU A 114 3.67 6.40 19.38
CA LEU A 114 3.55 5.44 20.47
C LEU A 114 4.16 4.12 19.99
N THR A 115 5.29 3.70 20.55
CA THR A 115 6.05 2.54 20.06
C THR A 115 6.57 1.67 21.20
N ASP A 116 6.70 0.37 20.96
CA ASP A 116 7.45 -0.53 21.85
C ASP A 116 8.97 -0.49 21.63
N TYR A 117 9.46 0.39 20.75
CA TYR A 117 10.89 0.68 20.65
C TYR A 117 11.41 1.21 21.99
N ASP A 118 12.47 0.57 22.48
CA ASP A 118 13.11 0.88 23.76
C ASP A 118 12.19 0.82 24.99
N ILE A 119 11.11 0.03 24.91
CA ILE A 119 10.13 -0.11 25.99
C ILE A 119 10.73 -0.64 27.30
N ASP A 120 11.85 -1.37 27.25
CA ASP A 120 12.62 -1.85 28.40
C ASP A 120 13.20 -0.68 29.22
N ASN A 121 13.51 0.44 28.57
CA ASN A 121 14.07 1.64 29.19
C ASN A 121 13.00 2.65 29.61
N ASN A 122 11.71 2.38 29.38
CA ASN A 122 10.63 3.24 29.83
C ASN A 122 10.64 3.36 31.36
N THR A 123 11.03 4.53 31.88
CA THR A 123 11.25 4.75 33.32
C THR A 123 10.02 4.50 34.18
N VAL A 124 8.82 4.73 33.64
CA VAL A 124 7.56 4.56 34.35
C VAL A 124 7.13 3.09 34.39
N LEU A 125 7.27 2.35 33.29
CA LEU A 125 6.82 0.96 33.17
C LEU A 125 7.90 -0.06 33.55
N LYS A 126 9.17 0.35 33.65
CA LYS A 126 10.30 -0.51 34.05
C LYS A 126 10.05 -1.36 35.30
N PRO A 127 9.43 -0.84 36.39
CA PRO A 127 9.10 -1.66 37.56
C PRO A 127 8.17 -2.85 37.23
N ILE A 128 7.27 -2.70 36.26
CA ILE A 128 6.39 -3.78 35.80
C ILE A 128 7.22 -4.85 35.11
N TRP A 129 8.11 -4.47 34.18
CA TRP A 129 8.96 -5.42 33.45
C TRP A 129 9.90 -6.21 34.36
N GLN A 130 10.43 -5.56 35.39
CA GLN A 130 11.30 -6.21 36.37
C GLN A 130 10.54 -7.24 37.23
N LYS A 131 9.26 -6.97 37.53
CA LYS A 131 8.42 -7.84 38.35
C LYS A 131 7.73 -8.94 37.54
N HIS A 132 7.41 -8.68 36.28
CA HIS A 132 6.72 -9.57 35.35
C HIS A 132 7.56 -9.84 34.09
N PRO A 133 8.71 -10.52 34.22
CA PRO A 133 9.60 -10.81 33.09
C PRO A 133 8.92 -11.67 32.00
N GLU A 134 7.88 -12.43 32.34
CA GLU A 134 7.08 -13.22 31.39
C GLU A 134 6.42 -12.38 30.29
N LEU A 135 6.22 -11.07 30.52
CA LEU A 135 5.70 -10.15 29.51
C LEU A 135 6.66 -9.96 28.34
N ALA A 136 7.95 -10.26 28.49
CA ALA A 136 8.91 -10.26 27.39
C ALA A 136 8.52 -11.26 26.27
N GLN A 137 7.82 -12.34 26.62
CA GLN A 137 7.32 -13.32 25.66
C GLN A 137 6.02 -12.88 24.97
N THR A 138 5.39 -11.81 25.44
CA THR A 138 4.15 -11.25 24.89
C THR A 138 4.30 -9.75 24.56
N PRO A 139 5.08 -9.38 23.53
CA PRO A 139 5.35 -7.97 23.19
C PRO A 139 4.10 -7.11 23.04
N ILE A 140 3.02 -7.68 22.48
CA ILE A 140 1.74 -6.98 22.33
C ILE A 140 1.13 -6.58 23.68
N ASN A 141 1.27 -7.39 24.72
CA ASN A 141 0.77 -7.07 26.06
C ASN A 141 1.55 -5.92 26.68
N ARG A 142 2.85 -5.85 26.42
CA ARG A 142 3.69 -4.72 26.84
C ARG A 142 3.26 -3.43 26.16
N PHE A 143 3.02 -3.50 24.85
CA PHE A 143 2.50 -2.38 24.09
C PHE A 143 1.10 -1.93 24.56
N ILE A 144 0.21 -2.86 24.90
CA ILE A 144 -1.12 -2.56 25.47
C ILE A 144 -1.00 -1.82 26.81
N LEU A 145 -0.09 -2.23 27.70
CA LEU A 145 0.15 -1.53 28.97
C LEU A 145 0.72 -0.12 28.76
N LEU A 146 1.64 0.04 27.80
CA LEU A 146 2.15 1.36 27.40
C LEU A 146 1.03 2.25 26.85
N PHE A 147 0.23 1.73 25.93
CA PHE A 147 -0.91 2.45 25.38
C PHE A 147 -1.90 2.82 26.47
N TYR A 148 -2.24 1.89 27.36
CA TYR A 148 -3.16 2.17 28.45
C TYR A 148 -2.64 3.28 29.36
N LYS A 149 -1.37 3.21 29.79
CA LYS A 149 -0.71 4.24 30.60
C LYS A 149 -0.82 5.61 29.94
N GLU A 150 -0.47 5.72 28.66
CA GLU A 150 -0.51 7.00 27.94
C GLU A 150 -1.95 7.47 27.71
N TYR A 151 -2.90 6.56 27.57
CA TYR A 151 -4.32 6.90 27.41
C TYR A 151 -4.93 7.51 28.68
N ILE A 152 -4.69 6.91 29.86
CA ILE A 152 -5.24 7.41 31.13
C ILE A 152 -4.47 8.59 31.72
N LYS A 153 -3.15 8.61 31.56
CA LYS A 153 -2.26 9.67 32.06
C LYS A 153 -1.25 10.05 30.96
N PRO A 154 -1.69 10.82 29.95
CA PRO A 154 -0.84 11.25 28.85
C PRO A 154 0.42 11.96 29.35
N SER A 155 1.59 11.48 28.93
CA SER A 155 2.88 12.12 29.24
C SER A 155 3.10 13.43 28.49
N LYS A 156 2.43 13.58 27.34
CA LYS A 156 2.49 14.76 26.47
C LYS A 156 1.08 15.30 26.25
N GLU A 157 0.94 16.62 26.21
CA GLU A 157 -0.31 17.29 25.81
C GLU A 157 -0.81 16.80 24.44
N PHE A 158 0.13 16.54 23.52
CA PHE A 158 -0.11 15.91 22.24
C PHE A 158 -0.96 14.63 22.34
N TYR A 159 -0.58 13.69 23.22
CA TYR A 159 -1.27 12.41 23.38
C TYR A 159 -2.68 12.58 23.93
N ARG A 160 -2.92 13.60 24.76
CA ARG A 160 -4.27 13.93 25.22
C ARG A 160 -5.18 14.32 24.05
N HIS A 161 -4.71 15.14 23.13
CA HIS A 161 -5.47 15.52 21.93
C HIS A 161 -5.64 14.32 20.99
N TRP A 162 -4.56 13.59 20.70
CA TRP A 162 -4.61 12.46 19.77
C TRP A 162 -5.56 11.36 20.24
N PHE A 163 -5.47 10.91 21.50
CA PHE A 163 -6.36 9.87 22.03
C PHE A 163 -7.81 10.33 22.16
N SER A 164 -8.07 11.64 22.32
CA SER A 164 -9.45 12.15 22.31
C SER A 164 -10.13 11.99 20.94
N LEU A 165 -9.33 11.86 19.87
CA LEU A 165 -9.82 11.57 18.53
C LEU A 165 -10.04 10.07 18.29
N PHE A 166 -9.70 9.16 19.21
CA PHE A 166 -9.93 7.73 18.98
C PHE A 166 -11.43 7.40 19.03
N SER A 167 -11.91 6.60 18.07
CA SER A 167 -13.30 6.13 18.12
C SER A 167 -13.46 5.18 19.29
N LYS A 168 -14.35 5.53 20.22
CA LYS A 168 -14.82 4.62 21.28
C LYS A 168 -15.97 3.75 20.81
N ASP A 169 -16.61 4.13 19.71
CA ASP A 169 -17.60 3.28 19.07
C ASP A 169 -16.89 2.17 18.30
N LEU A 170 -17.17 0.95 18.71
CA LEU A 170 -16.66 -0.28 18.12
C LEU A 170 -17.78 -1.09 17.45
N SER A 171 -18.98 -0.53 17.28
CA SER A 171 -20.15 -1.20 16.71
C SER A 171 -19.89 -1.82 15.33
N SER A 172 -19.00 -1.22 14.54
CA SER A 172 -18.63 -1.70 13.22
C SER A 172 -17.74 -2.95 13.23
N TYR A 173 -17.11 -3.28 14.35
CA TYR A 173 -16.27 -4.47 14.49
C TYR A 173 -17.11 -5.70 14.80
N SER A 174 -16.77 -6.82 14.16
CA SER A 174 -17.52 -8.08 14.29
C SER A 174 -17.61 -8.62 15.71
N ILE A 175 -16.75 -8.16 16.63
CA ILE A 175 -16.78 -8.49 18.06
C ILE A 175 -18.03 -7.98 18.79
N ASN A 176 -18.69 -6.94 18.25
CA ASN A 176 -19.91 -6.37 18.83
C ASN A 176 -21.17 -6.81 18.09
N TRP A 177 -21.04 -7.69 17.10
CA TRP A 177 -22.19 -8.19 16.35
C TRP A 177 -22.93 -9.26 17.14
N SER A 178 -24.25 -9.29 16.97
CA SER A 178 -25.10 -10.34 17.47
C SER A 178 -24.82 -11.68 16.79
N THR A 179 -25.19 -12.77 17.47
CA THR A 179 -25.15 -14.12 16.89
C THR A 179 -25.96 -14.21 15.59
N ALA A 180 -27.03 -13.41 15.44
CA ALA A 180 -27.84 -13.38 14.22
C ALA A 180 -27.08 -12.73 13.05
N GLU A 181 -26.41 -11.60 13.28
CA GLU A 181 -25.58 -10.93 12.28
C GLU A 181 -24.41 -11.81 11.83
N LEU A 182 -23.71 -12.45 12.77
CA LEU A 182 -22.62 -13.38 12.44
C LEU A 182 -23.11 -14.58 11.63
N LYS A 183 -24.29 -15.11 11.95
CA LYS A 183 -24.91 -16.21 11.17
C LYS A 183 -25.35 -15.76 9.77
N ALA A 184 -25.77 -14.50 9.61
CA ALA A 184 -26.19 -13.95 8.33
C ALA A 184 -25.04 -13.90 7.30
N CYS A 185 -23.78 -13.87 7.76
CA CYS A 185 -22.60 -13.97 6.89
C CYS A 185 -22.45 -15.34 6.20
N GLY A 186 -23.19 -16.36 6.63
CA GLY A 186 -23.18 -17.70 6.06
C GLY A 186 -22.05 -18.59 6.56
N VAL A 187 -22.23 -19.90 6.41
CA VAL A 187 -21.36 -20.94 6.99
C VAL A 187 -19.96 -21.02 6.38
N LEU A 188 -19.78 -20.46 5.19
CA LEU A 188 -18.49 -20.41 4.51
C LEU A 188 -17.64 -19.20 4.92
N CYS A 189 -18.24 -18.23 5.62
CA CYS A 189 -17.53 -17.07 6.11
C CYS A 189 -16.86 -17.40 7.45
N PRO A 190 -15.53 -17.28 7.57
CA PRO A 190 -14.82 -17.62 8.82
C PRO A 190 -15.05 -16.61 9.94
N ILE A 191 -15.76 -15.51 9.68
CA ILE A 191 -15.90 -14.37 10.60
C ILE A 191 -16.45 -14.77 11.97
N GLN A 192 -17.36 -15.74 12.04
CA GLN A 192 -17.90 -16.20 13.32
C GLN A 192 -16.80 -16.82 14.19
N ARG A 193 -15.96 -17.70 13.62
CA ARG A 193 -14.84 -18.32 14.33
C ARG A 193 -13.81 -17.27 14.75
N LEU A 194 -13.46 -16.36 13.84
CA LEU A 194 -12.49 -15.30 14.10
C LEU A 194 -12.98 -14.34 15.19
N THR A 195 -14.26 -13.98 15.20
CA THR A 195 -14.86 -13.19 16.29
C THR A 195 -14.74 -13.89 17.64
N VAL A 196 -14.94 -15.21 17.69
CA VAL A 196 -14.74 -15.99 18.93
C VAL A 196 -13.26 -16.00 19.32
N GLU A 197 -12.34 -16.22 18.38
CA GLU A 197 -10.89 -16.18 18.65
C GLU A 197 -10.45 -14.81 19.19
N VAL A 198 -10.95 -13.71 18.61
CA VAL A 198 -10.71 -12.34 19.11
C VAL A 198 -11.32 -12.14 20.49
N SER A 199 -12.53 -12.64 20.74
CA SER A 199 -13.16 -12.63 22.07
C SER A 199 -12.28 -13.33 23.11
N VAL A 200 -11.81 -14.54 22.81
CA VAL A 200 -10.95 -15.34 23.69
C VAL A 200 -9.63 -14.60 23.94
N TRP A 201 -9.04 -14.01 22.91
CA TRP A 201 -7.81 -13.22 23.05
C TRP A 201 -8.02 -12.01 23.98
N ILE A 202 -9.11 -11.25 23.83
CA ILE A 202 -9.44 -10.12 24.72
C ILE A 202 -9.61 -10.59 26.16
N HIS A 203 -10.34 -11.69 26.40
CA HIS A 203 -10.54 -12.23 27.74
C HIS A 203 -9.22 -12.70 28.38
N LYS A 204 -8.38 -13.43 27.64
CA LYS A 204 -7.05 -13.86 28.10
C LYS A 204 -6.17 -12.65 28.43
N THR A 205 -6.19 -11.62 27.57
CA THR A 205 -5.44 -10.38 27.79
C THR A 205 -5.91 -9.66 29.05
N HIS A 206 -7.22 -9.55 29.27
CA HIS A 206 -7.77 -8.96 30.50
C HIS A 206 -7.38 -9.78 31.74
N GLN A 207 -7.53 -11.11 31.72
CA GLN A 207 -7.14 -11.99 32.82
C GLN A 207 -5.65 -11.86 33.17
N GLN A 208 -4.79 -11.73 32.17
CA GLN A 208 -3.35 -11.58 32.38
C GLN A 208 -2.97 -10.18 32.88
N LEU A 209 -3.55 -9.13 32.30
CA LEU A 209 -3.12 -7.75 32.56
C LEU A 209 -3.82 -7.11 33.76
N LYS A 210 -5.04 -7.53 34.12
CA LYS A 210 -5.79 -6.92 35.22
C LYS A 210 -5.05 -7.01 36.57
N PRO A 211 -4.53 -8.18 37.00
CA PRO A 211 -3.79 -8.27 38.27
C PRO A 211 -2.53 -7.39 38.26
N ILE A 212 -1.87 -7.28 37.11
CA ILE A 212 -0.69 -6.43 36.94
C ILE A 212 -1.10 -4.96 37.09
N VAL A 213 -2.16 -4.50 36.43
CA VAL A 213 -2.62 -3.11 36.58
C VAL A 213 -3.00 -2.79 38.04
N GLU A 214 -3.68 -3.71 38.72
CA GLU A 214 -4.06 -3.59 40.14
C GLU A 214 -2.86 -3.53 41.10
N GLU A 215 -1.75 -4.19 40.75
CA GLU A 215 -0.53 -4.21 41.55
C GLU A 215 0.29 -2.90 41.45
N PHE A 216 0.06 -2.09 40.42
CA PHE A 216 0.79 -0.84 40.18
C PHE A 216 -0.12 0.41 40.17
N PRO A 217 -0.87 0.68 41.26
CA PRO A 217 -1.76 1.85 41.35
C PRO A 217 -0.99 3.18 41.35
N ASN A 218 0.29 3.18 41.70
CA ASN A 218 1.16 4.36 41.58
C ASN A 218 1.36 4.78 40.10
N ILE A 219 1.43 3.82 39.18
CA ILE A 219 1.54 4.08 37.74
C ILE A 219 0.15 4.47 37.21
N PHE A 220 -0.84 3.59 37.36
CA PHE A 220 -2.13 3.75 36.69
C PHE A 220 -3.11 4.68 37.44
N GLY A 221 -2.89 4.94 38.73
CA GLY A 221 -3.85 5.67 39.58
C GLY A 221 -5.08 4.83 39.92
N GLU A 222 -5.77 5.17 41.01
CA GLU A 222 -6.97 4.42 41.43
C GLU A 222 -8.08 4.41 40.38
N GLU A 223 -8.29 5.55 39.69
CA GLU A 223 -9.28 5.64 38.61
C GLU A 223 -8.90 4.78 37.41
N GLY A 224 -7.61 4.72 37.05
CA GLY A 224 -7.10 3.83 36.02
C GLY A 224 -7.31 2.37 36.40
N VAL A 225 -6.91 1.97 37.61
CA VAL A 225 -7.12 0.59 38.09
C VAL A 225 -8.60 0.18 38.01
N LYS A 226 -9.52 1.07 38.41
CA LYS A 226 -10.96 0.85 38.32
C LYS A 226 -11.47 0.79 36.87
N ALA A 227 -10.97 1.67 36.00
CA ALA A 227 -11.39 1.77 34.60
C ALA A 227 -10.79 0.68 33.69
N PHE A 228 -9.80 -0.09 34.16
CA PHE A 228 -9.25 -1.21 33.40
C PHE A 228 -10.17 -2.44 33.49
N ASP A 229 -11.32 -2.38 32.83
CA ASP A 229 -12.29 -3.47 32.72
C ASP A 229 -12.19 -4.18 31.36
N ILE A 230 -13.08 -5.15 31.11
CA ILE A 230 -13.10 -5.93 29.86
C ILE A 230 -13.41 -5.06 28.64
N ASP A 231 -14.19 -4.00 28.78
CA ASP A 231 -14.57 -3.11 27.68
C ASP A 231 -13.40 -2.17 27.33
N MET A 232 -12.66 -1.70 28.34
CA MET A 232 -11.40 -0.99 28.14
C MET A 232 -10.36 -1.88 27.45
N VAL A 233 -10.19 -3.13 27.89
CA VAL A 233 -9.26 -4.06 27.22
C VAL A 233 -9.71 -4.34 25.79
N ARG A 234 -11.02 -4.50 25.54
CA ARG A 234 -11.57 -4.60 24.17
C ARG A 234 -11.16 -3.38 23.34
N PHE A 235 -11.37 -2.16 23.84
CA PHE A 235 -10.97 -0.92 23.16
C PHE A 235 -9.47 -0.87 22.85
N LEU A 236 -8.62 -1.19 23.82
CA LEU A 236 -7.17 -1.20 23.64
C LEU A 236 -6.72 -2.22 22.59
N CYS A 237 -7.23 -3.45 22.69
CA CYS A 237 -6.93 -4.54 21.77
C CYS A 237 -7.39 -4.22 20.34
N MET A 238 -8.61 -3.73 20.17
CA MET A 238 -9.14 -3.39 18.84
C MET A 238 -8.41 -2.20 18.23
N SER A 239 -8.05 -1.18 19.02
CA SER A 239 -7.21 -0.07 18.55
C SER A 239 -5.83 -0.55 18.13
N CYS A 240 -5.21 -1.48 18.88
CA CYS A 240 -3.93 -2.09 18.50
C CYS A 240 -4.02 -2.87 17.19
N ARG A 241 -5.13 -3.56 16.92
CA ARG A 241 -5.33 -4.28 15.65
C ARG A 241 -5.60 -3.35 14.47
N SER A 242 -6.43 -2.31 14.66
CA SER A 242 -6.89 -1.47 13.55
C SER A 242 -5.96 -0.32 13.21
N ARG A 243 -5.22 0.21 14.19
CA ARG A 243 -4.30 1.36 14.02
C ARG A 243 -2.83 0.97 14.15
N GLY A 244 -2.55 -0.21 14.69
CA GLY A 244 -1.20 -0.70 14.89
C GLY A 244 -0.52 -1.04 13.57
N CYS A 245 0.72 -0.60 13.44
CA CYS A 245 1.62 -1.03 12.37
C CYS A 245 2.89 -1.62 12.97
N ARG A 246 3.68 -2.31 12.14
CA ARG A 246 5.03 -2.74 12.49
C ARG A 246 6.04 -1.92 11.71
N LEU A 247 6.89 -1.19 12.43
CA LEU A 247 7.92 -0.34 11.85
C LEU A 247 9.30 -0.95 12.12
N LEU A 248 10.14 -1.01 11.09
CA LEU A 248 11.55 -1.39 11.24
C LEU A 248 12.28 -0.19 11.83
N ILE A 249 12.73 -0.28 13.08
CA ILE A 249 13.47 0.79 13.75
C ILE A 249 14.85 0.25 14.10
N GLU A 250 15.85 0.66 13.32
CA GLU A 250 17.22 0.25 13.57
C GLU A 250 17.79 1.00 14.77
N LYS A 251 18.29 0.26 15.76
CA LYS A 251 19.11 0.86 16.82
C LYS A 251 20.32 1.56 16.18
N SER A 252 20.66 2.75 16.68
CA SER A 252 21.99 3.28 16.45
C SER A 252 22.95 2.29 17.08
N THR A 253 23.59 1.46 16.26
CA THR A 253 24.82 0.83 16.69
C THR A 253 25.77 1.99 16.87
N ASP A 254 25.88 2.45 18.11
CA ASP A 254 26.96 3.32 18.51
C ASP A 254 28.22 2.54 18.16
N LYS A 255 28.75 2.78 16.95
CA LYS A 255 30.11 2.46 16.59
C LYS A 255 30.93 3.31 17.52
N LYS A 256 31.10 2.84 18.77
CA LYS A 256 32.18 3.28 19.62
C LYS A 256 33.41 3.17 18.75
N SER A 257 33.91 4.34 18.39
CA SER A 257 35.18 4.53 17.72
C SER A 257 36.26 4.02 18.66
N ASP A 258 36.48 2.71 18.66
CA ASP A 258 37.74 2.11 19.12
C ASP A 258 38.81 2.39 18.04
N ASN A 259 38.98 3.68 17.74
CA ASN A 259 40.01 4.24 16.88
C ASN A 259 41.16 4.73 17.76
N GLU A 260 41.63 3.87 18.65
CA GLU A 260 42.95 4.01 19.25
C GLU A 260 43.77 2.74 18.95
N SER A 261 44.89 2.98 18.28
CA SER A 261 45.98 2.06 17.95
C SER A 261 45.80 1.18 16.69
N LYS A 262 46.22 1.73 15.55
CA LYS A 262 47.29 1.13 14.70
C LYS A 262 47.71 2.10 13.60
N ASP A 263 48.47 3.12 14.02
CA ASP A 263 49.48 3.70 13.15
C ASP A 263 50.63 2.70 13.05
N LYS A 264 50.82 2.13 11.84
CA LYS A 264 52.05 1.59 11.22
C LYS A 264 51.70 0.46 10.27
N ASP A 265 51.47 0.81 9.00
CA ASP A 265 52.34 0.38 7.90
C ASP A 265 51.73 0.85 6.57
N LYS A 266 52.33 1.92 6.04
CA LYS A 266 52.29 2.24 4.62
C LYS A 266 53.16 1.21 3.91
N ASP A 267 52.60 0.42 3.00
CA ASP A 267 53.01 0.45 1.58
C ASP A 267 52.35 -0.70 0.78
N LYS A 268 52.10 -0.40 -0.51
CA LYS A 268 51.74 -1.28 -1.65
C LYS A 268 50.26 -1.55 -1.94
N GLY A 269 49.92 -1.25 -3.20
CA GLY A 269 48.89 -1.98 -3.95
C GLY A 269 47.71 -1.14 -4.42
N LYS A 270 47.92 -0.26 -5.40
CA LYS A 270 46.83 0.20 -6.28
C LYS A 270 46.55 -0.91 -7.29
N GLU A 271 45.41 -1.60 -7.17
CA GLU A 271 44.86 -2.40 -8.27
C GLU A 271 43.34 -2.60 -8.12
N ASN A 272 42.63 -2.10 -9.14
CA ASN A 272 41.33 -2.55 -9.66
C ASN A 272 40.09 -2.54 -8.74
N GLU A 273 39.50 -1.35 -8.59
CA GLU A 273 38.06 -1.18 -8.33
C GLU A 273 37.29 -1.37 -9.65
N ASN A 274 36.79 -2.58 -9.89
CA ASN A 274 35.77 -2.88 -10.89
C ASN A 274 34.88 -4.02 -10.37
N GLU A 275 34.32 -3.86 -9.16
CA GLU A 275 33.27 -4.73 -8.65
C GLU A 275 31.94 -4.36 -9.31
N LYS A 276 31.58 -5.12 -10.33
CA LYS A 276 30.21 -5.19 -10.83
C LYS A 276 29.31 -5.66 -9.69
N GLU A 277 28.44 -4.76 -9.21
CA GLU A 277 27.27 -5.08 -8.40
C GLU A 277 26.42 -6.12 -9.14
N LYS A 278 26.67 -7.40 -8.88
CA LYS A 278 25.73 -8.46 -9.21
C LYS A 278 24.59 -8.34 -8.20
N GLU A 279 23.46 -7.82 -8.66
CA GLU A 279 22.14 -7.95 -8.01
C GLU A 279 21.85 -9.44 -7.81
N ASN A 280 22.35 -10.01 -6.72
CA ASN A 280 21.93 -11.30 -6.20
C ASN A 280 20.64 -11.05 -5.42
N ASP A 281 19.49 -11.20 -6.09
CA ASP A 281 18.13 -11.23 -5.51
C ASP A 281 17.88 -12.45 -4.60
N ASN A 282 18.90 -12.88 -3.85
CA ASN A 282 18.69 -13.80 -2.74
C ASN A 282 18.18 -12.98 -1.55
N GLU A 283 16.87 -12.71 -1.54
CA GLU A 283 16.16 -12.14 -0.39
C GLU A 283 16.44 -13.00 0.85
N GLN A 284 17.41 -12.58 1.66
CA GLN A 284 17.65 -13.19 2.97
C GLN A 284 16.39 -13.01 3.83
N PRO A 285 16.04 -13.99 4.68
CA PRO A 285 14.89 -13.89 5.55
C PRO A 285 14.99 -12.62 6.41
N ILE A 286 13.96 -11.77 6.31
CA ILE A 286 13.88 -10.51 7.04
C ILE A 286 13.92 -10.81 8.54
N ASP A 287 14.94 -10.28 9.23
CA ASP A 287 15.03 -10.38 10.68
C ASP A 287 13.89 -9.59 11.34
N MET A 288 12.93 -10.31 11.90
CA MET A 288 11.75 -9.74 12.56
C MET A 288 12.09 -9.13 13.93
N SER A 289 13.30 -9.32 14.46
CA SER A 289 13.70 -8.81 15.78
C SER A 289 13.75 -7.29 15.87
N ASN A 290 13.90 -6.59 14.74
CA ASN A 290 13.97 -5.13 14.65
C ASN A 290 12.61 -4.48 14.29
N TYR A 291 11.54 -5.26 14.20
CA TYR A 291 10.20 -4.74 13.94
C TYR A 291 9.46 -4.45 15.25
N HIS A 292 9.05 -3.20 15.39
CA HIS A 292 8.43 -2.65 16.57
C HIS A 292 6.94 -2.37 16.33
N HIS A 293 6.09 -2.63 17.33
CA HIS A 293 4.69 -2.20 17.28
C HIS A 293 4.62 -0.69 17.48
N CYS A 294 3.92 -0.01 16.57
CA CYS A 294 3.82 1.45 16.56
C CYS A 294 2.39 1.92 16.24
N PHE A 295 1.97 3.00 16.89
CA PHE A 295 0.98 3.93 16.36
C PHE A 295 1.70 5.16 15.83
N ILE A 296 1.43 5.49 14.57
CA ILE A 296 2.00 6.65 13.89
C ILE A 296 0.90 7.71 13.84
N PRO A 297 0.98 8.77 14.66
CA PRO A 297 -0.06 9.79 14.67
C PRO A 297 -0.11 10.51 13.32
N ILE A 298 -1.26 11.10 13.01
CA ILE A 298 -1.60 11.69 11.70
C ILE A 298 -1.78 10.61 10.63
N GLY A 299 -0.79 9.73 10.47
CA GLY A 299 -0.82 8.59 9.56
C GLY A 299 -1.96 7.62 9.84
N ASP A 300 -2.31 7.41 11.11
CA ASP A 300 -3.40 6.52 11.54
C ASP A 300 -4.81 7.04 11.20
N PHE A 301 -4.94 8.22 10.58
CA PHE A 301 -6.21 8.77 10.08
C PHE A 301 -6.40 8.62 8.56
N GLY A 302 -5.40 8.18 7.80
CA GLY A 302 -5.63 7.93 6.37
C GLY A 302 -6.35 6.60 6.19
N ASN A 303 -7.40 6.58 5.36
CA ASN A 303 -8.32 5.47 5.25
C ASN A 303 -7.80 4.35 4.33
N HIS A 304 -8.45 3.18 4.40
CA HIS A 304 -8.09 2.06 3.55
C HIS A 304 -8.49 2.31 2.09
N LYS A 305 -7.58 1.99 1.16
CA LYS A 305 -7.90 1.79 -0.25
C LYS A 305 -7.02 0.68 -0.82
N ILE A 306 -7.56 -0.08 -1.78
CA ILE A 306 -6.78 -1.06 -2.51
C ILE A 306 -5.66 -0.34 -3.27
N GLY A 307 -4.41 -0.70 -2.96
CA GLY A 307 -3.24 -0.09 -3.55
C GLY A 307 -3.02 -0.54 -5.00
N ALA A 308 -2.44 0.34 -5.81
CA ALA A 308 -2.17 0.06 -7.22
C ALA A 308 -1.19 -1.10 -7.43
N ASN A 309 -0.31 -1.39 -6.45
CA ASN A 309 0.57 -2.56 -6.47
C ASN A 309 -0.20 -3.87 -6.35
N ALA A 310 -1.14 -3.94 -5.41
CA ALA A 310 -1.89 -5.15 -5.19
C ALA A 310 -2.84 -5.43 -6.36
N LEU A 311 -3.44 -4.37 -6.93
CA LEU A 311 -4.15 -4.44 -8.21
C LEU A 311 -3.26 -4.95 -9.35
N LYS A 312 -2.01 -4.46 -9.45
CA LYS A 312 -1.05 -4.92 -10.47
C LYS A 312 -0.66 -6.38 -10.30
N GLN A 313 -0.34 -6.82 -9.08
CA GLN A 313 -0.03 -8.24 -8.81
C GLN A 313 -1.22 -9.13 -9.14
N TYR A 314 -2.42 -8.64 -8.82
CA TYR A 314 -3.67 -9.30 -9.16
C TYR A 314 -3.87 -9.38 -10.70
N GLN A 315 -3.69 -8.28 -11.44
CA GLN A 315 -3.76 -8.23 -12.90
C GLN A 315 -2.73 -9.16 -13.55
N GLN A 316 -1.49 -9.15 -13.09
CA GLN A 316 -0.44 -10.04 -13.57
C GLN A 316 -0.78 -11.53 -13.34
N ARG A 317 -1.35 -11.87 -12.18
CA ARG A 317 -1.82 -13.24 -11.93
C ARG A 317 -2.99 -13.61 -12.83
N PHE A 318 -3.87 -12.67 -13.13
CA PHE A 318 -5.00 -12.86 -14.03
C PHE A 318 -4.52 -13.06 -15.49
N GLU A 319 -3.58 -12.25 -15.96
CA GLU A 319 -2.93 -12.34 -17.26
C GLU A 319 -2.13 -13.63 -17.42
N GLN A 320 -1.34 -14.06 -16.41
CA GLN A 320 -0.62 -15.33 -16.48
C GLN A 320 -1.54 -16.55 -16.68
N ARG A 321 -2.81 -16.44 -16.27
CA ARG A 321 -3.81 -17.52 -16.38
C ARG A 321 -4.57 -17.49 -17.69
N ARG A 322 -4.84 -16.29 -18.21
CA ARG A 322 -5.38 -16.11 -19.55
C ARG A 322 -4.20 -16.05 -20.49
N HIS A 323 -3.86 -17.14 -21.19
CA HIS A 323 -2.97 -17.10 -22.36
C HIS A 323 -3.58 -16.27 -23.52
N VAL A 324 -4.04 -15.06 -23.23
CA VAL A 324 -4.72 -14.13 -24.12
C VAL A 324 -3.89 -12.86 -24.06
N ASN A 325 -3.13 -12.64 -25.13
CA ASN A 325 -2.39 -11.41 -25.36
C ASN A 325 -3.38 -10.24 -25.46
N PHE A 326 -3.68 -9.58 -24.35
CA PHE A 326 -4.32 -8.26 -24.38
C PHE A 326 -3.21 -7.23 -24.60
N SER A 327 -3.09 -6.75 -25.84
CA SER A 327 -2.08 -5.77 -26.26
C SER A 327 -2.39 -4.32 -25.82
N ASP A 328 -3.53 -4.06 -25.17
CA ASP A 328 -4.08 -2.71 -25.06
C ASP A 328 -4.00 -2.07 -23.65
N ASP A 329 -3.56 -2.79 -22.61
CA ASP A 329 -3.44 -2.25 -21.23
C ASP A 329 -2.05 -1.65 -20.90
N ASN A 330 -1.23 -1.38 -21.92
CA ASN A 330 0.17 -0.95 -21.76
C ASN A 330 0.36 0.45 -21.12
N GLN A 331 -0.64 1.33 -21.02
CA GLN A 331 -0.42 2.70 -20.54
C GLN A 331 -0.34 2.82 -19.02
N PHE A 332 -1.19 2.11 -18.26
CA PHE A 332 -1.07 2.07 -16.79
C PHE A 332 0.15 1.24 -16.38
N ALA A 333 0.43 0.16 -17.12
CA ALA A 333 1.65 -0.63 -16.98
C ALA A 333 2.91 0.20 -17.24
N ASN A 334 2.90 1.10 -18.23
CA ASN A 334 4.05 1.98 -18.55
C ASN A 334 4.27 3.05 -17.47
N TYR A 335 3.23 3.76 -17.01
CA TYR A 335 3.32 4.71 -15.89
C TYR A 335 3.85 4.04 -14.61
N MET A 336 3.40 2.81 -14.35
CA MET A 336 3.83 2.01 -13.20
C MET A 336 5.18 1.30 -13.40
N SER A 337 5.65 1.14 -14.64
CA SER A 337 6.97 0.58 -14.95
C SER A 337 8.08 1.62 -14.73
N PHE A 338 7.78 2.89 -15.03
CA PHE A 338 8.67 4.03 -14.80
C PHE A 338 8.89 4.30 -13.30
N ASN A 339 7.93 3.94 -12.44
CA ASN A 339 7.95 4.19 -11.00
C ASN A 339 8.11 2.92 -10.14
N LYS A 340 8.72 1.85 -10.66
CA LYS A 340 8.94 0.59 -9.90
C LYS A 340 9.69 0.80 -8.57
N GLN A 341 10.62 1.74 -8.50
CA GLN A 341 11.35 2.06 -7.26
C GLN A 341 10.47 2.81 -6.24
N LEU A 342 9.60 3.73 -6.69
CA LEU A 342 8.67 4.47 -5.83
C LEU A 342 7.59 3.56 -5.24
N MET A 343 7.13 2.56 -6.01
CA MET A 343 6.15 1.58 -5.53
C MET A 343 6.73 0.54 -4.54
N LYS A 344 8.06 0.41 -4.44
CA LYS A 344 8.71 -0.41 -3.39
C LYS A 344 8.78 0.32 -2.06
N GLN A 345 8.58 1.65 -2.03
CA GLN A 345 8.68 2.43 -0.81
C GLN A 345 7.47 2.13 0.09
N LYS A 346 7.76 1.77 1.34
CA LYS A 346 6.74 1.60 2.37
C LYS A 346 6.08 2.95 2.64
N PHE A 347 4.78 2.94 2.88
CA PHE A 347 4.03 4.15 3.21
C PHE A 347 4.58 4.85 4.47
N PHE A 348 4.96 4.06 5.47
CA PHE A 348 5.70 4.50 6.64
C PHE A 348 7.15 4.05 6.54
N GLU A 349 8.07 5.00 6.64
CA GLU A 349 9.51 4.76 6.58
C GLU A 349 10.17 5.39 7.80
N PHE A 350 11.08 4.67 8.46
CA PHE A 350 11.86 5.23 9.55
C PHE A 350 13.17 5.81 9.00
N ASP A 351 13.33 7.12 9.12
CA ASP A 351 14.58 7.81 8.85
C ASP A 351 15.44 7.83 10.11
N LYS A 352 16.44 6.93 10.13
CA LYS A 352 17.39 6.79 11.24
C LYS A 352 18.22 8.06 11.48
N ALA A 353 18.56 8.81 10.44
CA ALA A 353 19.43 9.98 10.57
C ALA A 353 18.72 11.11 11.32
N THR A 354 17.43 11.30 11.05
CA THR A 354 16.63 12.33 11.72
C THR A 354 15.82 11.78 12.90
N GLN A 355 15.74 10.46 13.09
CA GLN A 355 14.84 9.81 14.05
C GLN A 355 13.37 10.18 13.82
N HIS A 356 12.96 10.29 12.55
CA HIS A 356 11.58 10.57 12.16
C HIS A 356 10.95 9.39 11.43
N VAL A 357 9.64 9.29 11.52
CA VAL A 357 8.81 8.45 10.67
C VAL A 357 8.29 9.30 9.52
N ILE A 358 8.73 9.01 8.32
CA ILE A 358 8.28 9.64 7.08
C ILE A 358 6.96 8.99 6.65
N ILE A 359 5.99 9.84 6.31
CA ILE A 359 4.68 9.49 5.80
C ILE A 359 4.66 9.86 4.31
N ARG A 360 4.53 8.89 3.40
CA ARG A 360 4.57 9.13 1.94
C ARG A 360 3.21 9.01 1.27
N ALA A 361 2.98 9.63 0.12
CA ALA A 361 1.77 9.37 -0.65
C ALA A 361 1.88 8.00 -1.31
N GLN A 362 1.00 7.03 -0.98
CA GLN A 362 1.03 5.73 -1.65
C GLN A 362 0.53 5.80 -3.10
N GLU A 363 -0.41 6.73 -3.35
CA GLU A 363 -0.97 7.00 -4.67
C GLU A 363 -1.04 8.51 -4.90
N MET A 364 -1.47 8.92 -6.11
CA MET A 364 -1.66 10.33 -6.41
C MET A 364 -2.79 10.90 -5.54
N ILE A 365 -2.47 11.93 -4.77
CA ILE A 365 -3.44 12.67 -3.96
C ILE A 365 -3.73 13.96 -4.71
N VAL A 366 -5.01 14.26 -4.95
CA VAL A 366 -5.43 15.54 -5.53
C VAL A 366 -5.73 16.55 -4.42
N HIS A 367 -5.64 17.85 -4.72
CA HIS A 367 -6.05 18.90 -3.79
C HIS A 367 -7.49 18.69 -3.27
N GLY A 368 -7.64 18.66 -1.94
CA GLY A 368 -8.90 18.36 -1.25
C GLY A 368 -9.25 16.87 -1.22
N GLY A 369 -8.42 16.01 -1.79
CA GLY A 369 -8.57 14.57 -1.83
C GLY A 369 -8.31 13.91 -0.48
N GLU A 370 -8.83 12.69 -0.36
CA GLU A 370 -8.55 11.81 0.77
C GLU A 370 -7.15 11.24 0.67
N VAL A 371 -6.49 11.11 1.81
CA VAL A 371 -5.24 10.39 1.92
C VAL A 371 -5.57 8.95 2.28
N CYS A 372 -5.35 8.03 1.34
CA CYS A 372 -5.65 6.61 1.49
C CYS A 372 -4.38 5.76 1.48
N TYR A 373 -4.41 4.65 2.21
CA TYR A 373 -3.36 3.65 2.27
C TYR A 373 -3.91 2.25 2.10
N GLU A 374 -3.12 1.34 1.56
CA GLU A 374 -3.42 -0.07 1.59
C GLU A 374 -2.97 -0.66 2.92
N TYR A 375 -3.90 -0.79 3.86
CA TYR A 375 -3.61 -1.42 5.16
C TYR A 375 -3.12 -2.86 5.00
N THR A 376 -3.82 -3.63 4.17
CA THR A 376 -3.55 -5.04 3.90
C THR A 376 -4.35 -5.51 2.69
N ALA A 377 -3.79 -6.45 1.91
CA ALA A 377 -4.48 -7.16 0.85
C ALA A 377 -5.32 -8.31 1.45
N ALA A 378 -6.36 -7.94 2.20
CA ALA A 378 -7.15 -8.85 3.03
C ALA A 378 -8.59 -9.01 2.52
N PRO A 379 -9.22 -10.17 2.76
CA PRO A 379 -10.60 -10.41 2.40
C PRO A 379 -11.54 -9.70 3.37
N ASN A 380 -12.80 -9.55 2.99
CA ASN A 380 -13.74 -8.71 3.74
C ASN A 380 -13.97 -9.21 5.17
N TRP A 381 -13.95 -10.52 5.41
CA TRP A 381 -14.08 -11.07 6.77
C TRP A 381 -12.90 -10.68 7.68
N GLU A 382 -11.70 -10.48 7.12
CA GLU A 382 -10.52 -10.04 7.88
C GLU A 382 -10.58 -8.52 8.10
N LEU A 383 -11.01 -7.77 7.09
CA LEU A 383 -11.22 -6.32 7.20
C LEU A 383 -12.26 -5.98 8.27
N LEU A 384 -13.39 -6.70 8.29
CA LEU A 384 -14.44 -6.52 9.29
C LEU A 384 -13.97 -6.89 10.70
N CYS A 385 -13.21 -7.97 10.82
CA CYS A 385 -12.75 -8.45 12.12
C CYS A 385 -11.66 -7.54 12.71
N ASN A 386 -10.72 -7.06 11.89
CA ASN A 386 -9.56 -6.30 12.35
C ASN A 386 -9.74 -4.78 12.32
N PHE A 387 -10.54 -4.26 11.38
CA PHE A 387 -10.67 -2.82 11.13
C PHE A 387 -12.11 -2.31 11.16
N GLY A 388 -13.11 -3.21 11.20
CA GLY A 388 -14.52 -2.84 11.31
C GLY A 388 -15.11 -2.23 10.04
N PHE A 389 -14.62 -2.62 8.85
CA PHE A 389 -15.23 -2.25 7.56
C PHE A 389 -15.13 -3.37 6.54
N ALA A 390 -15.93 -3.31 5.47
CA ALA A 390 -15.84 -4.16 4.29
C ALA A 390 -15.80 -3.28 3.03
N LEU A 391 -15.24 -3.81 1.95
CA LEU A 391 -15.24 -3.15 0.64
C LEU A 391 -16.24 -3.85 -0.28
N GLU A 392 -17.08 -3.07 -0.98
CA GLU A 392 -18.10 -3.60 -1.89
C GLU A 392 -17.50 -4.44 -3.03
N TRP A 393 -16.33 -4.04 -3.54
CA TRP A 393 -15.62 -4.70 -4.64
C TRP A 393 -14.21 -5.11 -4.21
N ASN A 394 -14.11 -5.87 -3.12
CA ASN A 394 -12.83 -6.36 -2.64
C ASN A 394 -12.27 -7.45 -3.55
N GLU A 395 -11.26 -7.12 -4.37
CA GLU A 395 -10.60 -8.07 -5.26
C GLU A 395 -9.81 -9.17 -4.51
N PHE A 396 -9.47 -8.93 -3.24
CA PHE A 396 -8.80 -9.90 -2.37
C PHE A 396 -9.76 -10.77 -1.59
N ASP A 397 -11.07 -10.58 -1.77
CA ASP A 397 -12.07 -11.38 -1.06
C ASP A 397 -11.94 -12.85 -1.44
N ARG A 398 -12.01 -13.69 -0.41
CA ARG A 398 -11.81 -15.13 -0.58
C ARG A 398 -12.56 -15.95 0.44
N ILE A 399 -13.08 -17.07 -0.03
CA ILE A 399 -13.66 -18.12 0.81
C ILE A 399 -12.60 -19.19 1.04
N ILE A 400 -12.44 -19.64 2.28
CA ILE A 400 -11.48 -20.69 2.59
C ILE A 400 -12.15 -22.05 2.36
N VAL A 401 -11.59 -22.85 1.45
CA VAL A 401 -12.01 -24.22 1.20
C VAL A 401 -10.90 -25.17 1.59
N SER A 402 -11.24 -26.20 2.36
CA SER A 402 -10.32 -27.22 2.82
C SER A 402 -10.59 -28.58 2.21
N CYS A 403 -9.51 -29.28 1.83
CA CYS A 403 -9.51 -30.70 1.51
C CYS A 403 -8.90 -31.46 2.69
N VAL A 404 -9.73 -32.26 3.36
CA VAL A 404 -9.31 -33.08 4.51
C VAL A 404 -8.90 -34.47 4.04
N PHE A 405 -7.73 -34.93 4.47
CA PHE A 405 -7.20 -36.27 4.31
C PHE A 405 -7.34 -37.00 5.63
N ASP A 406 -8.09 -38.11 5.60
CA ASP A 406 -8.50 -38.85 6.78
C ASP A 406 -7.61 -40.08 7.02
N ASN A 407 -7.50 -40.49 8.29
CA ASN A 407 -6.65 -41.57 8.75
C ASN A 407 -7.34 -42.94 8.78
N SER A 408 -8.55 -43.06 8.23
CA SER A 408 -9.24 -44.35 8.10
C SER A 408 -8.37 -45.42 7.42
N ASN A 409 -7.42 -45.02 6.57
CA ASN A 409 -6.34 -45.88 6.08
C ASN A 409 -4.97 -45.19 6.18
N VAL A 410 -4.23 -45.47 7.26
CA VAL A 410 -2.90 -44.91 7.56
C VAL A 410 -1.91 -45.05 6.39
N LYS A 411 -1.92 -46.19 5.70
CA LYS A 411 -1.00 -46.45 4.57
C LYS A 411 -1.31 -45.55 3.38
N ARG A 412 -2.60 -45.37 3.09
CA ARG A 412 -3.07 -44.48 2.03
C ARG A 412 -2.76 -43.02 2.37
N LEU A 413 -3.10 -42.58 3.58
CA LEU A 413 -2.82 -41.22 4.05
C LEU A 413 -1.33 -40.88 3.92
N ARG A 414 -0.43 -41.78 4.34
CA ARG A 414 1.01 -41.59 4.19
C ARG A 414 1.43 -41.34 2.73
N LYS A 415 0.87 -42.10 1.79
CA LYS A 415 1.17 -41.92 0.35
C LYS A 415 0.61 -40.60 -0.19
N GLU A 416 -0.62 -40.25 0.17
CA GLU A 416 -1.24 -38.98 -0.23
C GLU A 416 -0.39 -37.77 0.24
N LEU A 417 0.07 -37.80 1.51
CA LEU A 417 0.92 -36.75 2.07
C LEU A 417 2.32 -36.72 1.47
N GLU A 418 2.92 -37.89 1.17
CA GLU A 418 4.21 -37.99 0.51
C GLU A 418 4.16 -37.34 -0.88
N ILE A 419 3.11 -37.64 -1.65
CA ILE A 419 2.88 -37.07 -2.96
C ILE A 419 2.70 -35.56 -2.88
N LEU A 420 1.84 -35.07 -1.97
CA LEU A 420 1.65 -33.61 -1.77
C LEU A 420 2.97 -32.92 -1.38
N THR A 421 3.76 -33.54 -0.52
CA THR A 421 5.08 -33.02 -0.10
C THR A 421 6.04 -32.96 -1.28
N LYS A 422 6.12 -34.02 -2.10
CA LYS A 422 6.93 -34.07 -3.33
C LYS A 422 6.51 -33.01 -4.36
N MET A 423 5.23 -32.65 -4.40
CA MET A 423 4.72 -31.56 -5.24
C MET A 423 4.94 -30.16 -4.66
N GLY A 424 5.65 -30.03 -3.54
CA GLY A 424 5.90 -28.74 -2.88
C GLY A 424 4.68 -28.16 -2.16
N MET A 425 3.68 -28.98 -1.83
CA MET A 425 2.45 -28.52 -1.18
C MET A 425 2.47 -28.66 0.36
N SER A 426 3.60 -29.06 0.93
CA SER A 426 3.75 -29.25 2.39
C SER A 426 3.41 -27.99 3.19
N GLN A 427 3.72 -26.80 2.66
CA GLN A 427 3.40 -25.52 3.29
C GLN A 427 1.89 -25.23 3.44
N PHE A 428 1.03 -25.93 2.70
CA PHE A 428 -0.43 -25.79 2.77
C PHE A 428 -1.08 -26.82 3.69
N LEU A 429 -0.32 -27.84 4.13
CA LEU A 429 -0.82 -28.91 4.99
C LEU A 429 -0.76 -28.48 6.45
N ARG A 430 -1.87 -28.68 7.15
CA ARG A 430 -1.95 -28.55 8.60
C ARG A 430 -2.44 -29.85 9.20
N GLU A 431 -1.75 -30.31 10.24
CA GLU A 431 -2.25 -31.39 11.09
C GLU A 431 -3.46 -30.87 11.88
N LEU A 432 -4.52 -31.68 11.91
CA LEU A 432 -5.72 -31.42 12.69
C LEU A 432 -5.76 -32.46 13.81
N ASP A 433 -5.97 -31.96 15.03
CA ASP A 433 -6.21 -32.82 16.18
C ASP A 433 -7.57 -33.51 16.01
N ASP A 434 -7.57 -34.84 16.00
CA ASP A 434 -8.79 -35.64 16.07
C ASP A 434 -9.06 -36.01 17.52
N GLU A 435 -10.27 -35.77 18.00
CA GLU A 435 -10.67 -36.09 19.38
C GLU A 435 -10.52 -37.58 19.72
N HIS A 436 -10.36 -38.44 18.71
CA HIS A 436 -10.19 -39.88 18.83
C HIS A 436 -8.74 -40.36 18.66
N GLY A 437 -7.75 -39.44 18.69
CA GLY A 437 -6.32 -39.77 18.59
C GLY A 437 -5.85 -40.15 17.18
N GLY A 438 -6.68 -39.96 16.15
CA GLY A 438 -6.29 -40.07 14.74
C GLY A 438 -5.53 -38.81 14.28
N LYS A 439 -4.57 -38.96 13.36
CA LYS A 439 -3.92 -37.81 12.69
C LYS A 439 -4.71 -37.44 11.44
N LYS A 440 -5.42 -36.31 11.44
CA LYS A 440 -6.04 -35.77 10.22
C LYS A 440 -5.16 -34.69 9.63
N TYR A 441 -5.17 -34.54 8.31
CA TYR A 441 -4.47 -33.45 7.65
C TYR A 441 -5.44 -32.65 6.80
N SER A 442 -5.29 -31.34 6.79
CA SER A 442 -6.12 -30.43 6.00
C SER A 442 -5.24 -29.57 5.12
N LEU A 443 -5.61 -29.50 3.85
CA LEU A 443 -5.06 -28.54 2.90
C LEU A 443 -6.12 -27.46 2.69
N ALA A 444 -5.84 -26.22 3.09
CA ALA A 444 -6.78 -25.10 2.97
C ALA A 444 -6.30 -24.09 1.91
N VAL A 445 -7.20 -23.65 1.03
CA VAL A 445 -6.93 -22.66 -0.01
C VAL A 445 -8.04 -21.60 -0.04
N GLY A 446 -7.67 -20.35 -0.28
CA GLY A 446 -8.64 -19.28 -0.53
C GLY A 446 -9.12 -19.31 -1.98
N LEU A 447 -10.43 -19.45 -2.19
CA LEU A 447 -11.09 -19.25 -3.47
C LEU A 447 -11.43 -17.77 -3.61
N THR A 448 -10.90 -17.12 -4.65
CA THR A 448 -11.27 -15.74 -4.99
C THR A 448 -12.26 -15.74 -6.15
N LEU A 449 -12.90 -14.61 -6.44
CA LEU A 449 -13.81 -14.48 -7.60
C LEU A 449 -13.13 -14.88 -8.92
N HIS A 450 -11.82 -14.70 -9.02
CA HIS A 450 -11.02 -14.93 -10.25
C HIS A 450 -10.16 -16.18 -10.18
N ASP A 451 -10.07 -16.82 -9.01
CA ASP A 451 -9.41 -18.10 -8.77
C ASP A 451 -10.38 -19.05 -8.08
N SER A 452 -11.40 -19.48 -8.82
CA SER A 452 -12.46 -20.35 -8.31
C SER A 452 -12.01 -21.80 -8.10
N VAL A 453 -10.88 -22.22 -8.72
CA VAL A 453 -10.26 -23.54 -8.51
C VAL A 453 -8.74 -23.41 -8.55
N PRO A 454 -8.10 -23.02 -7.44
CA PRO A 454 -6.64 -22.99 -7.35
C PRO A 454 -6.07 -24.38 -7.71
N ASN A 455 -5.00 -24.41 -8.50
CA ASN A 455 -4.35 -25.67 -8.92
C ASN A 455 -4.02 -26.59 -7.73
N VAL A 456 -3.69 -26.00 -6.57
CA VAL A 456 -3.44 -26.71 -5.32
C VAL A 456 -4.67 -27.53 -4.89
N LEU A 457 -5.87 -26.93 -4.92
CA LEU A 457 -7.11 -27.61 -4.55
C LEU A 457 -7.49 -28.68 -5.57
N LEU A 458 -7.26 -28.43 -6.87
CA LEU A 458 -7.49 -29.42 -7.92
C LEU A 458 -6.60 -30.65 -7.74
N ILE A 459 -5.31 -30.44 -7.47
CA ILE A 459 -4.33 -31.50 -7.23
C ILE A 459 -4.69 -32.29 -5.96
N ALA A 460 -5.01 -31.61 -4.87
CA ALA A 460 -5.43 -32.24 -3.63
C ALA A 460 -6.66 -33.14 -3.82
N ASN A 461 -7.69 -32.65 -4.52
CA ASN A 461 -8.87 -33.46 -4.83
C ASN A 461 -8.56 -34.63 -5.76
N ARG A 462 -7.71 -34.43 -6.78
CA ARG A 462 -7.29 -35.52 -7.67
C ARG A 462 -6.60 -36.63 -6.89
N ILE A 463 -5.64 -36.29 -6.04
CA ILE A 463 -4.93 -37.25 -5.16
C ILE A 463 -5.92 -38.03 -4.30
N LYS A 464 -6.83 -37.31 -3.64
CA LYS A 464 -7.85 -37.92 -2.78
C LYS A 464 -8.76 -38.89 -3.53
N LEU A 465 -8.99 -38.67 -4.83
CA LEU A 465 -9.81 -39.52 -5.70
C LEU A 465 -9.03 -40.66 -6.37
N LEU A 466 -7.70 -40.70 -6.29
CA LEU A 466 -6.91 -41.80 -6.87
C LEU A 466 -7.18 -43.10 -6.13
N SER A 467 -7.33 -44.21 -6.86
CA SER A 467 -7.28 -45.54 -6.25
C SER A 467 -5.90 -45.84 -5.65
N ASP A 468 -5.81 -46.79 -4.71
CA ASP A 468 -4.53 -47.18 -4.11
C ASP A 468 -3.49 -47.61 -5.16
N ARG A 469 -3.94 -48.30 -6.21
CA ARG A 469 -3.07 -48.69 -7.35
C ARG A 469 -2.55 -47.47 -8.11
N GLN A 470 -3.38 -46.45 -8.30
CA GLN A 470 -2.97 -45.21 -8.96
C GLN A 470 -2.01 -44.39 -8.09
N LEU A 471 -2.22 -44.33 -6.77
CA LEU A 471 -1.28 -43.68 -5.85
C LEU A 471 0.11 -44.33 -5.91
N ASP A 472 0.16 -45.67 -5.95
CA ASP A 472 1.41 -46.43 -6.09
C ASP A 472 2.09 -46.16 -7.44
N SER A 473 1.34 -46.25 -8.54
CA SER A 473 1.85 -45.96 -9.87
C SER A 473 2.34 -44.52 -10.01
N TRP A 474 1.65 -43.56 -9.37
CA TRP A 474 2.01 -42.15 -9.52
C TRP A 474 3.30 -41.83 -8.78
N THR A 475 3.48 -42.41 -7.58
CA THR A 475 4.73 -42.30 -6.82
C THR A 475 5.91 -42.82 -7.65
N GLN A 476 5.74 -43.96 -8.34
CA GLN A 476 6.77 -44.54 -9.20
C GLN A 476 7.04 -43.72 -10.47
N GLN A 477 5.99 -43.23 -11.14
CA GLN A 477 6.12 -42.41 -12.36
C GLN A 477 6.73 -41.03 -12.08
N GLN A 478 6.36 -40.39 -10.97
CA GLN A 478 6.93 -39.11 -10.54
C GLN A 478 8.41 -39.26 -10.16
N ILE A 479 8.78 -40.32 -9.42
CA ILE A 479 10.19 -40.63 -9.13
C ILE A 479 10.96 -40.78 -10.46
N ALA A 480 10.45 -41.57 -11.39
CA ALA A 480 11.09 -41.76 -12.69
C ALA A 480 11.18 -40.47 -13.54
N GLN A 481 10.21 -39.56 -13.43
CA GLN A 481 10.25 -38.25 -14.11
C GLN A 481 11.21 -37.27 -13.44
N MET A 482 11.24 -37.20 -12.11
CA MET A 482 12.19 -36.37 -11.37
C MET A 482 13.62 -36.85 -11.59
N ASP A 483 13.88 -38.15 -11.58
CA ASP A 483 15.20 -38.72 -11.89
C ASP A 483 15.63 -38.34 -13.31
N LYS A 484 14.72 -38.34 -14.29
CA LYS A 484 15.00 -37.85 -15.65
C LYS A 484 15.33 -36.36 -15.70
N ILE A 485 14.65 -35.53 -14.90
CA ILE A 485 14.91 -34.08 -14.83
C ILE A 485 16.25 -33.81 -14.14
N ILE A 486 16.55 -34.48 -13.04
CA ILE A 486 17.84 -34.40 -12.33
C ILE A 486 18.96 -34.82 -13.27
N THR A 487 18.84 -35.98 -13.92
CA THR A 487 19.81 -36.46 -14.90
C THR A 487 19.98 -35.47 -16.06
N ARG A 488 18.92 -34.79 -16.52
CA ARG A 488 19.02 -33.72 -17.53
C ARG A 488 19.73 -32.48 -17.01
N LYS A 489 19.43 -32.04 -15.78
CA LYS A 489 20.11 -30.89 -15.16
C LYS A 489 21.59 -31.19 -14.94
N ASP A 490 21.95 -32.39 -14.51
CA ASP A 490 23.33 -32.81 -14.34
C ASP A 490 24.06 -32.86 -15.68
N LYS A 491 23.41 -33.34 -16.75
CA LYS A 491 23.96 -33.26 -18.11
C LYS A 491 24.12 -31.83 -18.61
N ILE A 492 23.17 -30.94 -18.32
CA ILE A 492 23.26 -29.51 -18.67
C ILE A 492 24.39 -28.84 -17.89
N ASN A 493 24.56 -29.17 -16.61
CA ASN A 493 25.62 -28.62 -15.80
C ASN A 493 26.99 -29.17 -16.21
N GLN A 494 27.10 -30.46 -16.51
CA GLN A 494 28.32 -31.06 -17.06
C GLN A 494 28.69 -30.44 -18.41
N SER A 495 27.72 -30.27 -19.32
CA SER A 495 27.97 -29.60 -20.60
C SER A 495 28.29 -28.12 -20.46
N LYS A 496 27.75 -27.42 -19.46
CA LYS A 496 28.14 -26.04 -19.13
C LYS A 496 29.56 -25.97 -18.55
N THR A 497 29.93 -26.87 -17.64
CA THR A 497 31.30 -26.94 -17.10
C THR A 497 32.30 -27.29 -18.19
N GLN A 498 31.94 -28.22 -19.09
CA GLN A 498 32.78 -28.60 -20.22
C GLN A 498 32.90 -27.46 -21.24
N ALA A 499 31.80 -26.80 -21.61
CA ALA A 499 31.82 -25.62 -22.48
C ALA A 499 32.57 -24.45 -21.84
N HIS A 500 32.50 -24.28 -20.51
CA HIS A 500 33.28 -23.27 -19.82
C HIS A 500 34.77 -23.58 -19.90
N ASN A 501 35.18 -24.82 -19.61
CA ASN A 501 36.58 -25.25 -19.71
C ASN A 501 37.12 -25.16 -21.15
N ASP A 502 36.30 -25.50 -22.16
CA ASP A 502 36.65 -25.38 -23.58
C ASP A 502 36.74 -23.91 -24.01
N ALA A 503 35.92 -23.02 -23.45
CA ALA A 503 35.99 -21.59 -23.68
C ALA A 503 37.24 -20.97 -23.02
N THR A 504 37.60 -21.35 -21.79
CA THR A 504 38.85 -20.89 -21.17
C THR A 504 40.09 -21.38 -21.93
N ALA A 505 40.04 -22.57 -22.54
CA ALA A 505 41.12 -23.08 -23.39
C ALA A 505 41.21 -22.32 -24.74
N LYS A 506 40.08 -21.88 -25.30
CA LYS A 506 40.05 -21.08 -26.53
C LYS A 506 40.43 -19.63 -26.32
N ASP A 507 39.98 -19.01 -25.23
CA ASP A 507 40.33 -17.62 -24.92
C ASP A 507 41.85 -17.47 -24.71
N GLN A 508 42.52 -18.46 -24.10
CA GLN A 508 43.99 -18.48 -24.02
C GLN A 508 44.69 -18.55 -25.40
N SER A 509 44.06 -19.12 -26.42
CA SER A 509 44.59 -19.15 -27.80
C SER A 509 44.26 -17.90 -28.62
N GLN A 510 43.14 -17.22 -28.33
CA GLN A 510 42.72 -16.01 -29.04
C GLN A 510 43.32 -14.73 -28.46
N GLU A 511 43.73 -14.74 -27.19
CA GLU A 511 44.47 -13.63 -26.56
C GLU A 511 45.92 -13.53 -27.09
N GLU A 512 46.50 -14.63 -27.60
CA GLU A 512 47.76 -14.62 -28.37
C GLU A 512 47.59 -14.05 -29.80
N GLU A 513 46.43 -14.19 -30.44
CA GLU A 513 46.15 -13.60 -31.76
C GLU A 513 45.75 -12.12 -31.69
N ARG A 514 44.99 -11.70 -30.66
CA ARG A 514 44.54 -10.29 -30.53
C ARG A 514 45.68 -9.31 -30.20
N MET A 515 46.76 -9.75 -29.56
CA MET A 515 47.96 -8.92 -29.40
C MET A 515 48.66 -8.56 -30.72
N ASN A 516 48.38 -9.27 -31.83
CA ASN A 516 48.97 -8.96 -33.14
C ASN A 516 48.11 -8.01 -33.98
N ASP A 517 46.79 -8.00 -33.79
CA ASP A 517 45.87 -7.22 -34.63
C ASP A 517 45.54 -5.83 -34.08
N GLU A 518 45.81 -5.55 -32.80
CA GLU A 518 45.60 -4.22 -32.18
C GLU A 518 46.67 -3.16 -32.56
N MET A 519 47.53 -3.45 -33.53
CA MET A 519 48.51 -2.49 -34.08
C MET A 519 48.08 -1.82 -35.39
N LEU A 520 46.94 -2.22 -35.98
CA LEU A 520 46.35 -1.60 -37.16
C LEU A 520 44.90 -1.23 -36.87
N ILE A 521 44.48 -0.04 -37.31
CA ILE A 521 43.11 0.51 -37.24
C ILE A 521 42.90 1.41 -36.02
N ASN A 522 43.45 2.61 -36.09
CA ASN A 522 42.82 3.82 -35.55
C ASN A 522 43.19 5.02 -36.41
N GLN A 523 42.43 5.28 -37.48
CA GLN A 523 42.32 6.61 -38.07
C GLN A 523 41.10 6.71 -39.01
N VAL A 524 40.43 7.86 -38.91
CA VAL A 524 39.37 8.43 -39.77
C VAL A 524 37.92 8.02 -39.46
N ALA A 525 37.19 8.90 -38.77
CA ALA A 525 36.20 9.77 -39.44
C ALA A 525 35.37 10.55 -38.40
N SER A 526 35.52 11.88 -38.40
CA SER A 526 34.53 12.82 -37.89
C SER A 526 34.50 14.03 -38.82
N SER A 527 33.33 14.38 -39.35
CA SER A 527 32.91 15.78 -39.56
C SER A 527 31.54 15.92 -40.24
N SER A 528 30.72 16.77 -39.61
CA SER A 528 29.84 17.82 -40.15
C SER A 528 28.61 17.48 -41.01
N LEU A 529 27.42 17.78 -40.46
CA LEU A 529 26.24 18.28 -41.18
C LEU A 529 25.42 19.17 -40.22
N SER A 530 25.54 20.49 -40.37
CA SER A 530 24.69 21.50 -39.70
C SER A 530 24.03 22.39 -40.75
N ASP A 531 22.83 22.86 -40.38
CA ASP A 531 22.03 23.95 -40.95
C ASP A 531 20.91 23.61 -41.95
N ASP A 532 21.03 22.61 -42.83
CA ASP A 532 19.88 22.19 -43.68
C ASP A 532 18.81 21.38 -42.92
N ASN A 533 19.17 20.88 -41.74
CA ASN A 533 18.32 19.99 -40.94
C ASN A 533 17.32 20.75 -40.06
N GLU A 534 17.53 22.05 -39.81
CA GLU A 534 16.60 22.86 -38.99
C GLU A 534 15.42 23.41 -39.80
N LEU A 535 15.62 23.71 -41.08
CA LEU A 535 14.54 24.22 -41.95
C LEU A 535 13.50 23.13 -42.26
N MET A 536 13.95 21.88 -42.49
CA MET A 536 13.03 20.74 -42.66
C MET A 536 12.20 20.47 -41.40
N LYS A 537 12.81 20.54 -40.21
CA LYS A 537 12.10 20.34 -38.93
C LYS A 537 10.99 21.37 -38.71
N LEU A 538 11.17 22.61 -39.16
CA LEU A 538 10.15 23.67 -39.02
C LEU A 538 8.94 23.45 -39.93
N GLU A 539 9.15 22.98 -41.17
CA GLU A 539 8.04 22.66 -42.08
C GLU A 539 7.28 21.41 -41.62
N GLU A 540 7.97 20.42 -41.06
CA GLU A 540 7.36 19.24 -40.45
C GLU A 540 6.51 19.59 -39.22
N LEU A 541 6.98 20.49 -38.36
CA LEU A 541 6.20 20.98 -37.21
C LEU A 541 4.92 21.72 -37.63
N LYS A 542 4.98 22.55 -38.69
CA LYS A 542 3.79 23.23 -39.25
C LYS A 542 2.80 22.24 -39.85
N SER A 543 3.28 21.17 -40.47
CA SER A 543 2.44 20.07 -40.97
C SER A 543 1.71 19.36 -39.83
N ILE A 544 2.41 19.07 -38.73
CA ILE A 544 1.83 18.46 -37.52
C ILE A 544 0.76 19.37 -36.90
N GLU A 545 1.04 20.67 -36.75
CA GLU A 545 0.08 21.66 -36.24
C GLU A 545 -1.20 21.68 -37.08
N TYR A 546 -1.07 21.69 -38.42
CA TYR A 546 -2.22 21.69 -39.33
C TYR A 546 -3.08 20.43 -39.18
N ILE A 547 -2.46 19.25 -39.04
CA ILE A 547 -3.15 17.97 -38.86
C ILE A 547 -3.89 17.94 -37.53
N ILE A 548 -3.27 18.42 -36.45
CA ILE A 548 -3.90 18.53 -35.13
C ILE A 548 -5.14 19.42 -35.19
N LEU A 549 -5.01 20.60 -35.80
CA LEU A 549 -6.14 21.54 -35.95
C LEU A 549 -7.28 20.95 -36.79
N LYS A 550 -6.95 20.19 -37.85
CA LYS A 550 -7.93 19.48 -38.67
C LYS A 550 -8.69 18.41 -37.88
N ASN A 551 -7.97 17.60 -37.09
CA ASN A 551 -8.56 16.53 -36.27
C ASN A 551 -9.42 17.07 -35.12
N LEU A 552 -8.99 18.17 -34.50
CA LEU A 552 -9.77 18.92 -33.51
C LEU A 552 -11.08 19.42 -34.11
N LYS A 553 -11.01 20.07 -35.27
CA LYS A 553 -12.19 20.60 -35.97
C LYS A 553 -13.19 19.49 -36.34
N GLN A 554 -12.70 18.35 -36.83
CA GLN A 554 -13.53 17.20 -37.18
C GLN A 554 -14.19 16.59 -35.93
N SER A 555 -13.44 16.42 -34.84
CA SER A 555 -13.98 15.90 -33.58
C SER A 555 -15.05 16.82 -32.97
N MET A 556 -14.90 18.14 -33.12
CA MET A 556 -15.93 19.11 -32.72
C MET A 556 -17.21 19.01 -33.57
N ILE A 557 -17.09 18.71 -34.87
CA ILE A 557 -18.25 18.49 -35.75
C ILE A 557 -19.00 17.22 -35.34
N GLU A 558 -18.27 16.12 -35.11
CA GLU A 558 -18.85 14.85 -34.66
C GLU A 558 -19.56 14.99 -33.31
N LEU A 559 -18.93 15.70 -32.36
CA LEU A 559 -19.51 15.99 -31.06
C LEU A 559 -20.82 16.79 -31.19
N LYS A 560 -20.82 17.84 -32.03
CA LYS A 560 -22.00 18.66 -32.28
C LYS A 560 -23.13 17.83 -32.90
N SER A 561 -22.80 16.97 -33.87
CA SER A 561 -23.76 16.07 -34.51
C SER A 561 -24.35 15.07 -33.51
N HIS A 562 -23.50 14.45 -32.68
CA HIS A 562 -23.94 13.50 -31.65
C HIS A 562 -24.87 14.19 -30.64
N TYR A 563 -24.48 15.35 -30.11
CA TYR A 563 -25.29 16.13 -29.18
C TYR A 563 -26.65 16.54 -29.78
N GLN A 564 -26.68 16.95 -31.05
CA GLN A 564 -27.92 17.28 -31.76
C GLN A 564 -28.83 16.07 -31.94
N SER A 565 -28.26 14.88 -32.19
CA SER A 565 -29.03 13.64 -32.34
C SER A 565 -29.61 13.12 -31.01
N THR A 566 -28.95 13.36 -29.88
CA THR A 566 -29.39 12.91 -28.55
C THR A 566 -30.35 13.86 -27.84
N LYS A 567 -30.47 15.11 -28.32
CA LYS A 567 -31.27 16.18 -27.71
C LYS A 567 -32.79 15.90 -27.57
N PRO A 568 -33.48 15.12 -28.44
CA PRO A 568 -34.93 14.96 -28.35
C PRO A 568 -35.43 14.10 -27.17
N ASN A 569 -34.57 13.32 -26.51
CA ASN A 569 -34.98 12.23 -25.59
C ASN A 569 -34.51 12.40 -24.13
N ILE A 570 -34.03 13.57 -23.72
CA ILE A 570 -33.44 13.75 -22.38
C ILE A 570 -34.36 14.61 -21.51
N ASP A 571 -34.72 14.08 -20.34
CA ASP A 571 -35.48 14.78 -19.30
C ASP A 571 -34.75 16.09 -18.90
N PRO A 572 -35.43 17.27 -18.95
CA PRO A 572 -34.88 18.56 -18.53
C PRO A 572 -34.25 18.60 -17.14
N ARG A 573 -34.62 17.67 -16.24
CA ARG A 573 -34.11 17.60 -14.86
C ARG A 573 -32.75 16.92 -14.75
N GLU A 574 -32.40 16.04 -15.68
CA GLU A 574 -31.10 15.35 -15.73
C GLU A 574 -30.07 16.08 -16.61
N LEU A 575 -30.51 17.08 -17.37
CA LEU A 575 -29.74 17.74 -18.42
C LEU A 575 -28.39 18.29 -17.92
N LYS A 576 -28.35 18.95 -16.76
CA LYS A 576 -27.15 19.65 -16.30
C LYS A 576 -25.98 18.73 -15.96
N HIS A 577 -26.22 17.54 -15.40
CA HIS A 577 -25.13 16.64 -15.02
C HIS A 577 -24.63 15.82 -16.21
N LYS A 578 -25.57 15.35 -17.05
CA LYS A 578 -25.24 14.59 -18.27
C LYS A 578 -24.56 15.45 -19.33
N GLU A 579 -24.95 16.72 -19.49
CA GLU A 579 -24.28 17.64 -20.41
C GLU A 579 -22.83 17.92 -19.99
N VAL A 580 -22.57 18.13 -18.70
CA VAL A 580 -21.21 18.32 -18.18
C VAL A 580 -20.37 17.06 -18.38
N LEU A 581 -20.93 15.87 -18.15
CA LEU A 581 -20.26 14.59 -18.38
C LEU A 581 -19.95 14.35 -19.86
N ILE A 582 -20.90 14.61 -20.76
CA ILE A 582 -20.70 14.46 -22.21
C ILE A 582 -19.62 15.45 -22.70
N VAL A 583 -19.68 16.71 -22.29
CA VAL A 583 -18.67 17.72 -22.64
C VAL A 583 -17.31 17.33 -22.08
N TYR A 584 -17.23 16.91 -20.81
CA TYR A 584 -15.98 16.48 -20.18
C TYR A 584 -15.36 15.26 -20.87
N GLN A 585 -16.16 14.21 -21.13
CA GLN A 585 -15.68 13.01 -21.83
C GLN A 585 -15.23 13.33 -23.25
N SER A 586 -15.89 14.26 -23.92
CA SER A 586 -15.55 14.64 -25.30
C SER A 586 -14.29 15.49 -25.36
N ILE A 587 -14.12 16.45 -24.43
CA ILE A 587 -12.86 17.21 -24.27
C ILE A 587 -11.72 16.24 -23.94
N ARG A 588 -11.92 15.30 -23.01
CA ARG A 588 -10.93 14.28 -22.66
C ARG A 588 -10.52 13.44 -23.86
N ARG A 589 -11.49 12.99 -24.68
CA ARG A 589 -11.23 12.20 -25.89
C ARG A 589 -10.46 12.98 -26.95
N ILE A 590 -10.77 14.26 -27.12
CA ILE A 590 -10.07 15.17 -28.05
C ILE A 590 -8.63 15.40 -27.60
N ILE A 591 -8.41 15.73 -26.32
CA ILE A 591 -7.07 15.93 -25.76
C ILE A 591 -6.25 14.64 -25.93
N PHE A 592 -6.84 13.50 -25.60
CA PHE A 592 -6.16 12.21 -25.69
C PHE A 592 -5.75 11.84 -27.13
N LYS A 593 -6.65 11.95 -28.11
CA LYS A 593 -6.32 11.72 -29.52
C LYS A 593 -5.26 12.70 -30.04
N THR A 594 -5.28 13.94 -29.55
CA THR A 594 -4.30 14.96 -29.94
C THR A 594 -2.92 14.60 -29.41
N ILE A 595 -2.80 14.22 -28.13
CA ILE A 595 -1.54 13.77 -27.51
C ILE A 595 -1.01 12.52 -28.23
N GLN A 596 -1.87 11.55 -28.52
CA GLN A 596 -1.48 10.34 -29.25
C GLN A 596 -0.91 10.66 -30.64
N THR A 597 -1.59 11.54 -31.39
CA THR A 597 -1.10 11.96 -32.73
C THR A 597 0.24 12.71 -32.61
N LEU A 598 0.43 13.48 -31.54
CA LEU A 598 1.66 14.22 -31.28
C LEU A 598 2.83 13.28 -30.99
N ASP A 599 2.59 12.27 -30.15
CA ASP A 599 3.60 11.30 -29.72
C ASP A 599 4.02 10.36 -30.87
N GLU A 600 3.06 9.85 -31.64
CA GLU A 600 3.33 9.09 -32.87
C GLU A 600 4.23 9.87 -33.83
N LYS A 601 3.98 11.18 -33.99
CA LYS A 601 4.76 12.03 -34.89
C LYS A 601 6.11 12.46 -34.31
N LEU A 602 6.22 12.68 -33.00
CA LEU A 602 7.49 12.92 -32.33
C LEU A 602 8.42 11.70 -32.39
N ASN A 603 7.85 10.49 -32.43
CA ASN A 603 8.61 9.26 -32.63
C ASN A 603 9.04 9.11 -34.10
N ASP A 604 8.20 9.47 -35.07
CA ASP A 604 8.57 9.52 -36.49
C ASP A 604 9.73 10.50 -36.77
N LEU A 605 9.83 11.60 -36.01
CA LEU A 605 10.83 12.65 -36.20
C LEU A 605 12.21 12.37 -35.60
N ASN A 606 12.40 11.24 -34.91
CA ASN A 606 13.70 10.83 -34.32
C ASN A 606 14.39 11.95 -33.50
N ILE A 607 13.60 12.81 -32.84
CA ILE A 607 14.12 13.91 -32.02
C ILE A 607 14.72 13.30 -30.75
N ASP A 608 16.01 13.55 -30.55
CA ASP A 608 16.79 13.03 -29.44
C ASP A 608 16.14 13.40 -28.09
N SER A 609 16.15 12.43 -27.19
CA SER A 609 15.37 12.41 -25.94
C SER A 609 15.66 13.54 -24.96
N GLY A 610 16.74 14.31 -25.18
CA GLY A 610 17.12 15.44 -24.34
C GLY A 610 16.27 16.71 -24.52
N ASN A 611 15.49 16.83 -25.61
CA ASN A 611 14.66 18.01 -25.91
C ASN A 611 13.17 17.68 -26.17
N LYS A 612 12.72 16.46 -25.81
CA LYS A 612 11.32 16.03 -25.97
C LYS A 612 10.38 16.59 -24.90
#